data_AF-A0A554IRG7-F1
#
_entry.id   AF-A0A554IRG7-F1
#
_cell.length_a   1.000
_cell.length_b   1.000
_cell.length_c   1.000
_cell.angle_alpha   90.00
_cell.angle_beta   90.00
_cell.angle_gamma   90.00
#
_symmetry.space_group_name_H-M   'P 1'
#
loop_
_entity.id
_entity.type
_entity.pdbx_description
1 polymer ?
#
loop_
_entity_poly.entity_id
_entity_poly.type
_entity_poly.pdbx_seq_one_letter_code
_entity_poly.pdbx_strand_id
1 'polypeptide(L)'
;MHGILLGICLMILPLLASSLLPSFGPGSYAYEGDMPQTFSLPLSVRTKSAVLRVTVPVFLPATFRPQLFVIRPDDCIQEFSINGRTVDSSLTTYCTPGTGEGKRMDLSAYLVPGVNILTFQLLDRGVVGGVNVWVSRADLRWMTAWVFIILWGALCVIYGWMLLGQAHVPPRVRILGMICAFAFFIRLMGVLTIPDRGGDIGINRGWVHTATVMGVAASYRQQLDGVMLPNYPPLSLILYAAAGHVYRLFLSPSFDMTLPAYSVFVKLPAIIADVLMCIVLYALLRRARGATAANLGALIYAFHPAALYDSVVWGQTDSIYTFFTLAALLALTRRHVFVGGALVAAAVLTKMQAIFVLPMIGLLLVWQWKHILQFLLGAGLTTAAVLLPFYVAGTLWQVWNVYVSSIGYYKALSMNAYNLWWGLYGSSEGRIDTYAFIGPLTYRHVGLILFSLATAFILISVWPKIRSKPKQAQSSLFPFIAAALLSHAFFVFPTEMHERYLFPFVALGIPLVFTGVVGAILYVLTSLAYLLNLLGAMSYSAWDRWLFRTFPELDRYIGLAQVIFFVAMVFLLWSLPRKTACSRPLAAGLRKGARRFWQKNFLSKAS
;
A
#
# COMPACT_ATOMS: atom_id res chain seq x y z
N MET A 1 -25.38 16.67 18.20
CA MET A 1 -25.19 15.48 19.06
C MET A 1 -24.96 14.18 18.28
N HIS A 2 -25.79 13.80 17.30
CA HIS A 2 -25.69 12.47 16.66
C HIS A 2 -24.41 12.23 15.85
N GLY A 3 -23.84 13.24 15.19
CA GLY A 3 -22.56 13.11 14.47
C GLY A 3 -21.34 12.96 15.40
N ILE A 4 -21.40 13.55 16.59
CA ILE A 4 -20.36 13.40 17.63
C ILE A 4 -20.41 11.99 18.21
N LEU A 5 -21.61 11.46 18.50
CA LEU A 5 -21.81 10.06 18.93
C LEU A 5 -21.34 9.03 17.89
N LEU A 6 -21.53 9.29 16.59
CA LEU A 6 -21.04 8.43 15.51
C LEU A 6 -19.51 8.46 15.39
N GLY A 7 -18.92 9.66 15.47
CA GLY A 7 -17.45 9.83 15.48
C GLY A 7 -16.80 9.19 16.70
N ILE A 8 -17.43 9.33 17.87
CA ILE A 8 -17.06 8.67 19.12
C ILE A 8 -17.20 7.14 18.98
N CYS A 9 -18.28 6.60 18.41
CA CYS A 9 -18.42 5.16 18.20
C CYS A 9 -17.36 4.58 17.23
N LEU A 10 -16.99 5.30 16.18
CA LEU A 10 -16.00 4.86 15.19
C LEU A 10 -14.56 5.00 15.69
N MET A 11 -14.27 5.98 16.56
CA MET A 11 -12.94 6.19 17.15
C MET A 11 -12.72 5.40 18.44
N ILE A 12 -13.73 5.23 19.29
CA ILE A 12 -13.59 4.56 20.59
C ILE A 12 -13.55 3.03 20.46
N LEU A 13 -14.16 2.43 19.44
CA LEU A 13 -14.13 0.96 19.33
C LEU A 13 -12.74 0.39 19.02
N PRO A 14 -11.92 0.96 18.11
CA PRO A 14 -10.52 0.56 17.95
C PRO A 14 -9.70 0.79 19.23
N LEU A 15 -10.01 1.86 19.98
CA LEU A 15 -9.38 2.19 21.26
C LEU A 15 -9.72 1.12 22.32
N LEU A 16 -10.99 0.72 22.45
CA LEU A 16 -11.43 -0.38 23.33
C LEU A 16 -10.95 -1.75 22.83
N ALA A 17 -10.93 -1.98 21.52
CA ALA A 17 -10.41 -3.22 20.95
C ALA A 17 -8.91 -3.37 21.24
N SER A 18 -8.14 -2.28 21.24
CA SER A 18 -6.70 -2.35 21.54
C SER A 18 -6.37 -2.76 22.98
N SER A 19 -7.24 -2.47 23.95
CA SER A 19 -7.10 -2.94 25.34
C SER A 19 -7.74 -4.32 25.58
N LEU A 20 -8.59 -4.77 24.66
CA LEU A 20 -9.24 -6.09 24.67
C LEU A 20 -8.48 -7.13 23.84
N LEU A 21 -7.49 -6.73 23.05
CA LEU A 21 -6.67 -7.65 22.26
C LEU A 21 -5.32 -7.91 22.93
N PRO A 22 -4.71 -9.08 22.70
CA PRO A 22 -3.36 -9.40 23.17
C PRO A 22 -2.36 -8.40 22.60
N SER A 23 -1.42 -7.97 23.44
CA SER A 23 -0.26 -7.17 23.00
C SER A 23 1.02 -7.94 23.27
N PHE A 24 2.00 -7.75 22.41
CA PHE A 24 3.35 -8.29 22.60
C PHE A 24 4.18 -7.16 23.18
N GLY A 25 4.95 -7.40 24.24
CA GLY A 25 5.87 -6.45 24.84
C GLY A 25 7.21 -6.39 24.10
N PRO A 26 8.12 -5.47 24.50
CA PRO A 26 9.47 -5.43 23.94
C PRO A 26 10.18 -6.71 24.35
N GLY A 27 10.60 -7.49 23.37
CA GLY A 27 11.35 -8.71 23.61
C GLY A 27 12.81 -8.40 23.89
N SER A 28 13.53 -9.38 24.43
CA SER A 28 14.99 -9.33 24.55
C SER A 28 15.61 -10.54 23.88
N TYR A 29 16.71 -10.36 23.16
CA TYR A 29 17.49 -11.44 22.60
C TYR A 29 18.97 -11.33 22.98
N ALA A 30 19.64 -12.47 23.11
CA ALA A 30 21.07 -12.54 23.35
C ALA A 30 21.64 -13.78 22.65
N TYR A 31 22.76 -13.61 21.95
CA TYR A 31 23.61 -14.75 21.63
C TYR A 31 24.38 -15.17 22.88
N GLU A 32 24.80 -16.43 22.94
CA GLU A 32 25.61 -16.93 24.04
C GLU A 32 26.86 -16.05 24.27
N GLY A 33 27.00 -15.48 25.48
CA GLY A 33 28.08 -14.56 25.84
C GLY A 33 27.82 -13.07 25.58
N ASP A 34 26.78 -12.71 24.81
CA ASP A 34 26.42 -11.31 24.53
C ASP A 34 25.47 -10.74 25.61
N MET A 35 25.54 -9.41 25.79
CA MET A 35 24.54 -8.68 26.58
C MET A 35 23.17 -8.70 25.88
N PRO A 36 22.05 -8.85 26.61
CA PRO A 36 20.72 -8.84 26.02
C PRO A 36 20.41 -7.52 25.30
N GLN A 37 19.88 -7.62 24.08
CA GLN A 37 19.42 -6.50 23.26
C GLN A 37 17.90 -6.54 23.14
N THR A 38 17.26 -5.37 23.13
CA THR A 38 15.81 -5.25 23.00
C THR A 38 15.36 -5.30 21.54
N PHE A 39 14.19 -5.88 21.27
CA PHE A 39 13.60 -5.92 19.94
C PHE A 39 12.07 -5.86 19.98
N SER A 40 11.46 -5.57 18.83
CA SER A 40 10.03 -5.76 18.60
C SER A 40 9.82 -6.87 17.58
N LEU A 41 8.81 -7.72 17.78
CA LEU A 41 8.48 -8.77 16.82
C LEU A 41 8.15 -8.20 15.42
N PRO A 42 8.51 -8.91 14.33
CA PRO A 42 9.33 -10.13 14.31
C PRO A 42 10.81 -9.85 14.62
N LEU A 43 11.50 -10.78 15.30
CA LEU A 43 12.97 -10.72 15.41
C LEU A 43 13.59 -11.26 14.12
N SER A 44 14.50 -10.49 13.53
CA SER A 44 15.35 -10.91 12.42
C SER A 44 16.70 -10.21 12.55
N VAL A 45 17.71 -10.94 13.02
CA VAL A 45 19.05 -10.41 13.29
C VAL A 45 20.09 -11.28 12.61
N ARG A 46 21.23 -10.70 12.25
CA ARG A 46 22.31 -11.46 11.61
C ARG A 46 22.91 -12.45 12.60
N THR A 47 23.06 -13.71 12.18
CA THR A 47 23.62 -14.79 12.99
C THR A 47 25.03 -14.42 13.47
N LYS A 48 25.25 -14.52 14.79
CA LYS A 48 26.56 -14.29 15.43
C LYS A 48 27.15 -15.53 16.09
N SER A 49 26.30 -16.35 16.70
CA SER A 49 26.68 -17.57 17.41
C SER A 49 25.61 -18.64 17.21
N ALA A 50 25.93 -19.89 17.58
CA ALA A 50 25.08 -21.05 17.36
C ALA A 50 23.79 -21.04 18.20
N VAL A 51 23.77 -20.34 19.34
CA VAL A 51 22.63 -20.33 20.26
C VAL A 51 22.13 -18.90 20.44
N LEU A 52 20.87 -18.69 20.09
CA LEU A 52 20.15 -17.43 20.25
C LEU A 52 19.03 -17.61 21.28
N ARG A 53 19.13 -16.94 22.43
CA ARG A 53 18.08 -16.88 23.42
C ARG A 53 17.17 -15.69 23.12
N VAL A 54 15.86 -15.92 23.08
CA VAL A 54 14.85 -14.89 22.81
C VAL A 54 13.76 -14.94 23.88
N THR A 55 13.41 -13.78 24.42
CA THR A 55 12.33 -13.63 25.40
C THR A 55 11.31 -12.65 24.84
N VAL A 56 10.03 -13.05 24.86
CA VAL A 56 8.91 -12.28 24.33
C VAL A 56 7.84 -12.15 25.42
N PRO A 57 7.65 -10.96 26.01
CA PRO A 57 6.50 -10.71 26.86
C PRO A 57 5.22 -10.67 26.02
N VAL A 58 4.14 -11.28 26.50
CA VAL A 58 2.81 -11.29 25.87
C VAL A 58 1.78 -10.95 26.93
N PHE A 59 1.10 -9.82 26.79
CA PHE A 59 0.02 -9.43 27.68
C PHE A 59 -1.32 -9.96 27.16
N LEU A 60 -2.02 -10.71 28.00
CA LEU A 60 -3.34 -11.27 27.73
C LEU A 60 -4.39 -10.61 28.64
N PRO A 61 -5.34 -9.84 28.08
CA PRO A 61 -6.42 -9.23 28.86
C PRO A 61 -7.25 -10.29 29.62
N ALA A 62 -7.72 -9.93 30.82
CA ALA A 62 -8.51 -10.86 31.63
C ALA A 62 -9.79 -11.35 30.90
N THR A 63 -10.38 -10.50 30.08
CA THR A 63 -11.60 -10.69 29.28
C THR A 63 -11.37 -11.42 27.96
N PHE A 64 -10.14 -11.45 27.45
CA PHE A 64 -9.83 -12.00 26.14
C PHE A 64 -8.52 -12.81 26.18
N ARG A 65 -8.64 -14.13 26.10
CA ARG A 65 -7.52 -15.06 26.27
C ARG A 65 -7.45 -16.02 25.09
N PRO A 66 -6.76 -15.67 23.99
CA PRO A 66 -6.51 -16.66 22.94
C PRO A 66 -5.72 -17.84 23.52
N GLN A 67 -5.99 -19.00 22.97
CA GLN A 67 -5.39 -20.28 23.36
C GLN A 67 -4.44 -20.77 22.27
N LEU A 68 -4.78 -20.50 21.01
CA LEU A 68 -3.97 -20.90 19.87
C LEU A 68 -3.01 -19.78 19.45
N PHE A 69 -1.72 -20.09 19.40
CA PHE A 69 -0.66 -19.22 18.90
C PHE A 69 0.03 -19.86 17.71
N VAL A 70 0.61 -19.04 16.84
CA VAL A 70 1.51 -19.47 15.78
C VAL A 70 2.91 -19.02 16.14
N ILE A 71 3.85 -19.97 16.14
CA ILE A 71 5.26 -19.71 16.40
C ILE A 71 6.02 -20.04 15.12
N ARG A 72 6.85 -19.11 14.66
CA ARG A 72 7.72 -19.28 13.49
C ARG A 72 9.15 -18.95 13.87
N PRO A 73 9.97 -19.93 14.25
CA PRO A 73 11.40 -19.75 14.35
C PRO A 73 12.01 -19.63 12.94
N ASP A 74 13.12 -18.90 12.84
CA ASP A 74 13.94 -18.86 11.62
C ASP A 74 14.64 -20.21 11.37
N ASP A 75 15.13 -20.83 12.45
CA ASP A 75 15.77 -22.14 12.46
C ASP A 75 15.02 -23.14 13.37
N CYS A 76 15.72 -23.78 14.31
CA CYS A 76 15.21 -24.84 15.19
C CYS A 76 15.03 -24.31 16.62
N ILE A 77 13.87 -24.58 17.22
CA ILE A 77 13.66 -24.38 18.66
C ILE A 77 14.25 -25.59 19.40
N GLN A 78 15.23 -25.36 20.26
CA GLN A 78 15.74 -26.36 21.20
C GLN A 78 14.89 -26.43 22.46
N GLU A 79 14.62 -25.27 23.05
CA GLU A 79 13.81 -25.16 24.26
C GLU A 79 12.79 -24.05 24.10
N PHE A 80 11.57 -24.30 24.57
CA PHE A 80 10.54 -23.28 24.69
C PHE A 80 9.86 -23.40 26.05
N SER A 81 9.82 -22.29 26.78
CA SER A 81 9.15 -22.21 28.07
C SER A 81 8.23 -20.99 28.12
N ILE A 82 7.17 -21.10 28.92
CA ILE A 82 6.21 -20.03 29.18
C ILE A 82 6.13 -19.86 30.69
N ASN A 83 6.40 -18.64 31.18
CA ASN A 83 6.40 -18.32 32.61
C ASN A 83 7.31 -19.28 33.43
N GLY A 84 8.46 -19.65 32.84
CA GLY A 84 9.42 -20.59 33.45
C GLY A 84 9.00 -22.07 33.42
N ARG A 85 7.83 -22.41 32.85
CA ARG A 85 7.41 -23.80 32.63
C ARG A 85 7.76 -24.24 31.21
N THR A 86 8.53 -25.32 31.09
CA THR A 86 8.88 -25.91 29.78
C THR A 86 7.61 -26.41 29.09
N VAL A 87 7.45 -26.03 27.83
CA VAL A 87 6.37 -26.50 26.96
C VAL A 87 6.75 -27.88 26.43
N ASP A 88 5.78 -28.79 26.35
CA ASP A 88 5.95 -30.18 25.90
C ASP A 88 6.80 -30.30 24.62
N SER A 89 7.84 -31.13 24.66
CA SER A 89 8.82 -31.31 23.58
C SER A 89 8.22 -31.78 22.24
N SER A 90 7.05 -32.42 22.27
CA SER A 90 6.26 -32.80 21.09
C SER A 90 5.70 -31.59 20.33
N LEU A 91 5.48 -30.48 21.04
CA LEU A 91 5.05 -29.20 20.47
C LEU A 91 6.25 -28.35 20.03
N THR A 92 7.36 -28.38 20.77
CA THR A 92 8.49 -27.43 20.63
C THR A 92 9.59 -27.87 19.68
N THR A 93 9.83 -29.18 19.52
CA THR A 93 10.93 -29.68 18.69
C THR A 93 10.52 -29.67 17.21
N TYR A 94 10.68 -28.52 16.55
CA TYR A 94 10.55 -28.44 15.10
C TYR A 94 11.48 -27.35 14.55
N CYS A 95 11.91 -27.58 13.31
CA CYS A 95 12.71 -26.64 12.54
C CYS A 95 11.84 -26.17 11.37
N THR A 96 11.80 -24.86 11.13
CA THR A 96 11.13 -24.31 9.94
C THR A 96 12.18 -23.64 9.05
N PRO A 97 12.77 -24.34 8.07
CA PRO A 97 13.77 -23.73 7.20
C PRO A 97 13.12 -22.65 6.33
N GLY A 98 13.35 -21.37 6.70
CA GLY A 98 13.18 -20.12 5.93
C GLY A 98 11.82 -19.79 5.29
N THR A 99 10.94 -20.76 5.06
CA THR A 99 9.80 -20.66 4.14
C THR A 99 8.50 -21.32 4.64
N GLY A 100 8.50 -21.87 5.86
CA GLY A 100 7.34 -22.53 6.45
C GLY A 100 6.32 -21.59 7.07
N GLU A 101 5.04 -21.97 7.01
CA GLU A 101 3.99 -21.42 7.88
C GLU A 101 4.33 -21.82 9.32
N GLY A 102 4.43 -20.86 10.24
CA GLY A 102 4.71 -21.18 11.64
C GLY A 102 3.79 -22.27 12.18
N LYS A 103 4.25 -23.04 13.17
CA LYS A 103 3.46 -24.11 13.77
C LYS A 103 2.38 -23.50 14.66
N ARG A 104 1.13 -23.91 14.43
CA ARG A 104 0.01 -23.61 15.33
C ARG A 104 0.14 -24.49 16.57
N MET A 105 0.03 -23.87 17.74
CA MET A 105 0.14 -24.53 19.03
C MET A 105 -0.99 -24.10 19.94
N ASP A 106 -1.56 -25.04 20.66
CA ASP A 106 -2.44 -24.76 21.80
C ASP A 106 -1.58 -24.55 23.04
N LEU A 107 -1.58 -23.32 23.54
CA LEU A 107 -0.81 -22.91 24.72
C LEU A 107 -1.72 -22.68 25.94
N SER A 108 -3.00 -23.08 25.87
CA SER A 108 -4.00 -22.85 26.92
C SER A 108 -3.56 -23.33 28.31
N ALA A 109 -2.80 -24.42 28.39
CA ALA A 109 -2.30 -24.98 29.65
C ALA A 109 -1.21 -24.14 30.33
N TYR A 110 -0.56 -23.24 29.60
CA TYR A 110 0.61 -22.48 30.06
C TYR A 110 0.33 -20.99 30.27
N LEU A 111 -0.73 -20.47 29.64
CA LEU A 111 -1.05 -19.05 29.63
C LEU A 111 -1.92 -18.63 30.82
N VAL A 112 -1.56 -17.50 31.43
CA VAL A 112 -2.30 -16.86 32.53
C VAL A 112 -2.80 -15.47 32.14
N PRO A 113 -3.79 -14.90 32.84
CA PRO A 113 -4.19 -13.50 32.65
C PRO A 113 -3.04 -12.56 32.99
N GLY A 114 -2.88 -11.49 32.21
CA GLY A 114 -1.79 -10.54 32.37
C GLY A 114 -0.56 -10.90 31.53
N VAL A 115 0.63 -10.56 32.04
CA VAL A 115 1.88 -10.74 31.31
C VAL A 115 2.32 -12.20 31.36
N ASN A 116 2.60 -12.77 30.19
CA ASN A 116 3.19 -14.09 29.99
C ASN A 116 4.56 -13.93 29.34
N ILE A 117 5.57 -14.64 29.83
CA ILE A 117 6.94 -14.56 29.29
C ILE A 117 7.19 -15.81 28.48
N LEU A 118 7.29 -15.67 27.16
CA LEU A 118 7.65 -16.73 26.22
C LEU A 118 9.17 -16.70 26.01
N THR A 119 9.87 -17.75 26.41
CA THR A 119 11.33 -17.85 26.29
C THR A 119 11.71 -18.97 25.34
N PHE A 120 12.44 -18.63 24.29
CA PHE A 120 12.94 -19.54 23.26
C PHE A 120 14.46 -19.66 23.35
N GLN A 121 14.96 -20.87 23.17
CA GLN A 121 16.35 -21.12 22.84
C GLN A 121 16.40 -21.68 21.42
N LEU A 122 16.94 -20.89 20.50
CA LEU A 122 17.04 -21.21 19.09
C LEU A 122 18.45 -21.67 18.78
N LEU A 123 18.55 -22.75 18.00
CA LEU A 123 19.79 -23.18 17.38
C LEU A 123 19.91 -22.47 16.03
N ASP A 124 20.66 -21.37 16.02
CA ASP A 124 20.85 -20.47 14.89
C ASP A 124 22.05 -20.93 14.05
N ARG A 125 21.78 -21.58 12.93
CA ARG A 125 22.78 -22.11 11.98
C ARG A 125 22.74 -21.40 10.63
N GLY A 126 21.79 -20.48 10.45
CA GLY A 126 21.57 -19.73 9.23
C GLY A 126 22.44 -18.48 9.10
N VAL A 127 22.01 -17.59 8.21
CA VAL A 127 22.56 -16.23 8.03
C VAL A 127 21.83 -15.22 8.93
N VAL A 128 20.60 -15.57 9.32
CA VAL A 128 19.71 -14.78 10.14
C VAL A 128 19.23 -15.68 11.27
N GLY A 129 19.13 -15.12 12.47
CA GLY A 129 18.46 -15.71 13.62
C GLY A 129 17.21 -14.92 13.96
N GLY A 130 16.14 -15.61 14.36
CA GLY A 130 14.89 -14.92 14.65
C GLY A 130 13.73 -15.81 15.06
N VAL A 131 12.70 -15.16 15.59
CA VAL A 131 11.41 -15.78 15.86
C VAL A 131 10.30 -14.76 15.61
N ASN A 132 9.20 -15.24 15.08
CA ASN A 132 7.96 -14.49 15.00
C ASN A 132 6.85 -15.26 15.74
N VAL A 133 6.05 -14.54 16.51
CA VAL A 133 4.97 -15.10 17.34
C VAL A 133 3.72 -14.25 17.15
N TRP A 134 2.57 -14.89 16.91
CA TRP A 134 1.30 -14.19 16.83
C TRP A 134 0.13 -15.10 17.26
N VAL A 135 -1.03 -14.50 17.54
CA VAL A 135 -2.25 -15.24 17.85
C VAL A 135 -2.79 -15.94 16.60
N SER A 136 -3.13 -17.22 16.69
CA SER A 136 -3.69 -17.98 15.58
C SER A 136 -5.05 -17.43 15.17
N ARG A 137 -5.26 -17.23 13.87
CA ARG A 137 -6.57 -16.81 13.34
C ARG A 137 -7.67 -17.86 13.48
N ALA A 138 -7.28 -19.11 13.69
CA ALA A 138 -8.21 -20.22 13.95
C ALA A 138 -8.65 -20.30 15.42
N ASP A 139 -8.12 -19.42 16.29
CA ASP A 139 -8.56 -19.32 17.67
C ASP A 139 -10.02 -18.86 17.74
N LEU A 140 -10.87 -19.62 18.44
CA LEU A 140 -12.31 -19.34 18.51
C LEU A 140 -12.62 -17.99 19.18
N ARG A 141 -11.84 -17.61 20.20
CA ARG A 141 -12.00 -16.33 20.88
C ARG A 141 -11.59 -15.20 19.94
N TRP A 142 -10.47 -15.37 19.25
CA TRP A 142 -10.07 -14.45 18.17
C TRP A 142 -11.18 -14.29 17.13
N MET A 143 -11.70 -15.38 16.58
CA MET A 143 -12.79 -15.33 15.58
C MET A 143 -14.05 -14.61 16.10
N THR A 144 -14.47 -14.88 17.34
CA THR A 144 -15.68 -14.28 17.92
C THR A 144 -15.53 -12.78 18.19
N ALA A 145 -14.38 -12.34 18.71
CA ALA A 145 -14.08 -10.92 18.85
C ALA A 145 -14.14 -10.20 17.49
N TRP A 146 -13.64 -10.85 16.42
CA TRP A 146 -13.69 -10.28 15.08
C TRP A 146 -15.09 -10.22 14.48
N VAL A 147 -15.90 -11.27 14.63
CA VAL A 147 -17.31 -11.24 14.19
C VAL A 147 -18.05 -10.08 14.85
N PHE A 148 -17.83 -9.86 16.14
CA PHE A 148 -18.45 -8.73 16.86
C PHE A 148 -18.01 -7.37 16.30
N ILE A 149 -16.71 -7.16 16.08
CA ILE A 149 -16.19 -5.91 15.52
C ILE A 149 -16.73 -5.67 14.09
N ILE A 150 -16.82 -6.72 13.26
CA ILE A 150 -17.38 -6.66 11.90
C ILE A 150 -18.85 -6.25 11.92
N LEU A 151 -19.66 -6.92 12.75
CA LEU A 151 -21.08 -6.60 12.89
C LEU A 151 -21.28 -5.17 13.40
N TRP A 152 -20.48 -4.74 14.38
CA TRP A 152 -20.55 -3.37 14.91
C TRP A 152 -20.15 -2.31 13.88
N GLY A 153 -19.07 -2.55 13.12
CA GLY A 153 -18.66 -1.69 12.03
C GLY A 153 -19.75 -1.56 10.96
N ALA A 154 -20.37 -2.67 10.58
CA ALA A 154 -21.51 -2.66 9.65
C ALA A 154 -22.69 -1.84 10.21
N LEU A 155 -23.03 -1.99 11.49
CA LEU A 155 -24.07 -1.21 12.16
C LEU A 155 -23.74 0.29 12.16
N CYS A 156 -22.49 0.68 12.43
CA CYS A 156 -22.07 2.09 12.38
C CYS A 156 -22.21 2.68 10.97
N VAL A 157 -21.85 1.92 9.93
CA VAL A 157 -22.02 2.34 8.52
C VAL A 157 -23.50 2.52 8.18
N ILE A 158 -24.36 1.57 8.60
CA ILE A 158 -25.81 1.63 8.40
C ILE A 158 -26.42 2.83 9.13
N TYR A 159 -26.04 3.05 10.40
CA TYR A 159 -26.52 4.17 11.19
C TYR A 159 -26.08 5.53 10.61
N GLY A 160 -24.82 5.65 10.19
CA GLY A 160 -24.33 6.81 9.46
C GLY A 160 -25.12 7.06 8.16
N TRP A 161 -25.49 6.00 7.44
CA TRP A 161 -26.33 6.12 6.24
C TRP A 161 -27.74 6.63 6.56
N MET A 162 -28.33 6.20 7.67
CA MET A 162 -29.63 6.68 8.13
C MET A 162 -29.57 8.19 8.47
N LEU A 163 -28.54 8.62 9.19
CA LEU A 163 -28.32 10.04 9.53
C LEU A 163 -28.16 10.93 8.30
N LEU A 164 -27.40 10.48 7.29
CA LEU A 164 -27.27 11.22 6.03
C LEU A 164 -28.61 11.31 5.26
N GLY A 165 -29.50 10.34 5.44
CA GLY A 165 -30.86 10.39 4.90
C GLY A 165 -31.71 11.48 5.54
N GLN A 166 -31.61 11.62 6.87
CA GLN A 166 -32.27 12.70 7.61
C GLN A 166 -31.72 14.08 7.23
N ALA A 167 -30.42 14.17 6.92
CA ALA A 167 -29.76 15.39 6.45
C ALA A 167 -30.04 15.74 4.96
N HIS A 168 -31.00 15.09 4.30
CA HIS A 168 -31.41 15.35 2.91
C HIS A 168 -30.25 15.24 1.88
N VAL A 169 -29.20 14.46 2.19
CA VAL A 169 -28.06 14.28 1.29
C VAL A 169 -28.48 13.44 0.07
N PRO A 170 -28.13 13.83 -1.18
CA PRO A 170 -28.52 13.10 -2.36
C PRO A 170 -28.10 11.61 -2.29
N PRO A 171 -28.95 10.64 -2.70
CA PRO A 171 -28.67 9.22 -2.56
C PRO A 171 -27.31 8.79 -3.13
N ARG A 172 -26.89 9.43 -4.23
CA ARG A 172 -25.62 9.11 -4.90
C ARG A 172 -24.39 9.54 -4.10
N VAL A 173 -24.50 10.59 -3.28
CA VAL A 173 -23.43 11.04 -2.38
C VAL A 173 -23.44 10.19 -1.10
N ARG A 174 -24.62 9.75 -0.64
CA ARG A 174 -24.74 8.78 0.44
C ARG A 174 -24.04 7.45 0.11
N ILE A 175 -24.17 6.97 -1.14
CA ILE A 175 -23.45 5.77 -1.62
C ILE A 175 -21.94 5.97 -1.55
N LEU A 176 -21.41 7.12 -2.01
CA LEU A 176 -19.98 7.41 -1.86
C LEU A 176 -19.54 7.38 -0.40
N GLY A 177 -20.34 7.99 0.50
CA GLY A 177 -20.08 7.97 1.94
C GLY A 177 -19.98 6.55 2.49
N MET A 178 -20.89 5.65 2.09
CA MET A 178 -20.83 4.24 2.47
C MET A 178 -19.58 3.55 1.92
N ILE A 179 -19.24 3.77 0.65
CA ILE A 179 -18.02 3.22 0.04
C ILE A 179 -16.80 3.66 0.84
N CYS A 180 -16.68 4.94 1.17
CA CYS A 180 -15.55 5.49 1.93
C CYS A 180 -15.49 4.91 3.34
N ALA A 181 -16.63 4.84 4.04
CA ALA A 181 -16.69 4.28 5.39
C ALA A 181 -16.33 2.80 5.40
N PHE A 182 -16.80 2.03 4.43
CA PHE A 182 -16.49 0.61 4.33
C PHE A 182 -15.05 0.35 3.86
N ALA A 183 -14.51 1.21 2.97
CA ALA A 183 -13.11 1.17 2.56
C ALA A 183 -12.17 1.42 3.74
N PHE A 184 -12.49 2.40 4.59
CA PHE A 184 -11.77 2.69 5.82
C PHE A 184 -11.89 1.52 6.80
N PHE A 185 -13.11 1.02 7.00
CA PHE A 185 -13.39 -0.09 7.91
C PHE A 185 -12.61 -1.35 7.53
N ILE A 186 -12.66 -1.80 6.26
CA ILE A 186 -11.92 -2.98 5.80
C ILE A 186 -10.42 -2.82 6.03
N ARG A 187 -9.86 -1.65 5.72
CA ARG A 187 -8.43 -1.41 5.90
C ARG A 187 -8.04 -1.42 7.36
N LEU A 188 -8.82 -0.76 8.21
CA LEU A 188 -8.61 -0.76 9.64
C LEU A 188 -8.69 -2.17 10.22
N MET A 189 -9.69 -2.96 9.80
CA MET A 189 -9.82 -4.37 10.19
C MET A 189 -8.63 -5.19 9.72
N GLY A 190 -8.21 -4.97 8.48
CA GLY A 190 -7.04 -5.65 7.93
C GLY A 190 -5.78 -5.33 8.74
N VAL A 191 -5.54 -4.08 9.12
CA VAL A 191 -4.34 -3.73 9.90
C VAL A 191 -4.35 -4.37 11.28
N LEU A 192 -5.52 -4.45 11.92
CA LEU A 192 -5.64 -5.07 13.24
C LEU A 192 -5.56 -6.62 13.21
N THR A 193 -5.85 -7.24 12.06
CA THR A 193 -5.92 -8.71 11.91
C THR A 193 -4.69 -9.31 11.22
N ILE A 194 -3.91 -8.49 10.53
CA ILE A 194 -2.75 -8.91 9.75
C ILE A 194 -1.49 -8.45 10.51
N PRO A 195 -0.77 -9.40 11.16
CA PRO A 195 0.48 -9.08 11.81
C PRO A 195 1.46 -8.43 10.85
N ASP A 196 2.25 -7.51 11.38
CA ASP A 196 3.33 -6.89 10.64
C ASP A 196 4.35 -7.95 10.20
N ARG A 197 4.78 -7.85 8.94
CA ARG A 197 5.63 -8.85 8.29
C ARG A 197 7.12 -8.54 8.36
N GLY A 198 7.50 -7.60 9.23
CA GLY A 198 8.88 -7.09 9.30
C GLY A 198 9.26 -6.30 8.05
N GLY A 199 10.56 -6.22 7.74
CA GLY A 199 11.05 -5.47 6.58
C GLY A 199 10.67 -4.00 6.63
N ASP A 200 9.99 -3.51 5.59
CA ASP A 200 9.63 -2.10 5.44
C ASP A 200 8.81 -1.54 6.60
N ILE A 201 7.82 -2.29 7.12
CA ILE A 201 6.98 -1.79 8.21
C ILE A 201 7.77 -1.65 9.52
N GLY A 202 8.78 -2.49 9.74
CA GLY A 202 9.69 -2.37 10.88
C GLY A 202 10.53 -1.09 10.81
N ILE A 203 11.06 -0.80 9.62
CA ILE A 203 11.82 0.44 9.35
C ILE A 203 10.91 1.67 9.54
N ASN A 204 9.70 1.64 8.97
CA ASN A 204 8.72 2.72 9.11
C ASN A 204 8.32 2.96 10.57
N ARG A 205 8.16 1.88 11.36
CA ARG A 205 7.90 1.97 12.81
C ARG A 205 9.03 2.68 13.55
N GLY A 206 10.30 2.40 13.22
CA GLY A 206 11.43 3.11 13.81
C GLY A 206 11.52 4.57 13.37
N TRP A 207 11.22 4.87 12.10
CA TRP A 207 11.16 6.25 11.61
C TRP A 207 10.08 7.07 12.30
N VAL A 208 8.88 6.52 12.50
CA VAL A 208 7.79 7.17 13.24
C VAL A 208 8.23 7.49 14.67
N HIS A 209 8.85 6.53 15.35
CA HIS A 209 9.33 6.71 16.73
C HIS A 209 10.38 7.82 16.81
N THR A 210 11.46 7.70 16.04
CA THR A 210 12.55 8.69 16.02
C THR A 210 12.04 10.07 15.63
N ALA A 211 11.23 10.17 14.56
CA ALA A 211 10.73 11.46 14.10
C ALA A 211 9.77 12.12 15.11
N THR A 212 9.08 11.34 15.94
CA THR A 212 8.19 11.85 16.99
C THR A 212 8.96 12.29 18.24
N VAL A 213 9.98 11.53 18.64
CA VAL A 213 10.75 11.78 19.88
C VAL A 213 11.83 12.83 19.66
N MET A 214 12.56 12.75 18.54
CA MET A 214 13.70 13.62 18.23
C MET A 214 13.37 14.75 17.25
N GLY A 215 12.22 14.66 16.59
CA GLY A 215 11.84 15.55 15.49
C GLY A 215 12.26 15.02 14.11
N VAL A 216 11.52 15.45 13.10
CA VAL A 216 11.68 15.01 11.70
C VAL A 216 13.08 15.27 11.13
N ALA A 217 13.70 16.39 11.50
CA ALA A 217 15.03 16.75 11.00
C ALA A 217 16.13 15.87 11.59
N ALA A 218 16.10 15.63 12.91
CA ALA A 218 17.06 14.76 13.58
C ALA A 218 17.02 13.32 13.05
N SER A 219 15.83 12.85 12.63
CA SER A 219 15.62 11.54 12.00
C SER A 219 16.51 11.32 10.76
N TYR A 220 16.84 12.37 10.00
CA TYR A 220 17.76 12.26 8.85
C TYR A 220 19.25 12.16 9.24
N ARG A 221 19.60 12.34 10.52
CA ARG A 221 20.98 12.19 11.01
C ARG A 221 21.17 10.93 11.84
N GLN A 222 20.15 10.49 12.58
CA GLN A 222 20.23 9.32 13.46
C GLN A 222 18.86 8.68 13.66
N GLN A 223 18.87 7.41 14.07
CA GLN A 223 17.68 6.61 14.41
C GLN A 223 17.85 6.01 15.81
N LEU A 224 16.80 6.09 16.63
CA LEU A 224 16.82 5.56 18.01
C LEU A 224 16.83 4.03 18.05
N ASP A 225 16.12 3.40 17.11
CA ASP A 225 15.87 1.95 17.13
C ASP A 225 16.89 1.16 16.31
N GLY A 226 18.04 1.77 15.96
CA GLY A 226 19.07 1.13 15.13
C GLY A 226 18.62 0.81 13.69
N VAL A 227 17.48 1.34 13.25
CA VAL A 227 16.99 1.20 11.87
C VAL A 227 17.78 2.10 10.91
N MET A 228 17.72 1.78 9.61
CA MET A 228 18.40 2.58 8.59
C MET A 228 17.91 4.04 8.58
N LEU A 229 18.77 4.96 8.15
CA LEU A 229 18.37 6.34 7.94
C LEU A 229 17.23 6.44 6.91
N PRO A 230 16.33 7.42 7.07
CA PRO A 230 15.25 7.63 6.13
C PRO A 230 15.74 7.84 4.71
N ASN A 231 15.27 6.98 3.80
CA ASN A 231 15.45 7.14 2.35
C ASN A 231 14.17 7.65 1.68
N TYR A 232 13.21 8.16 2.46
CA TYR A 232 11.98 8.75 1.95
C TYR A 232 12.08 10.27 1.93
N PRO A 233 11.45 10.92 0.94
CA PRO A 233 11.23 12.37 0.92
C PRO A 233 10.58 12.94 2.20
N PRO A 234 10.79 14.25 2.47
CA PRO A 234 10.51 14.86 3.77
C PRO A 234 9.03 14.88 4.16
N LEU A 235 8.10 14.98 3.21
CA LEU A 235 6.67 14.99 3.54
C LEU A 235 6.21 13.65 4.11
N SER A 236 6.77 12.53 3.64
CA SER A 236 6.46 11.21 4.21
C SER A 236 6.83 11.12 5.69
N LEU A 237 7.99 11.67 6.06
CA LEU A 237 8.43 11.69 7.45
C LEU A 237 7.61 12.63 8.32
N ILE A 238 7.18 13.78 7.78
CA ILE A 238 6.26 14.68 8.47
C ILE A 238 4.93 13.96 8.75
N LEU A 239 4.40 13.22 7.77
CA LEU A 239 3.16 12.44 7.96
C LEU A 239 3.33 11.32 8.99
N TYR A 240 4.48 10.65 9.01
CA TYR A 240 4.83 9.66 10.02
C TYR A 240 4.95 10.27 11.42
N ALA A 241 5.66 11.38 11.56
CA ALA A 241 5.76 12.10 12.84
C ALA A 241 4.39 12.58 13.32
N ALA A 242 3.55 13.11 12.43
CA ALA A 242 2.18 13.50 12.77
C ALA A 242 1.38 12.31 13.32
N ALA A 243 1.45 11.15 12.66
CA ALA A 243 0.79 9.94 13.14
C ALA A 243 1.33 9.49 14.51
N GLY A 244 2.64 9.55 14.72
CA GLY A 244 3.26 9.24 16.01
C GLY A 244 2.89 10.23 17.12
N HIS A 245 2.82 11.54 16.85
CA HIS A 245 2.37 12.52 17.83
C HIS A 245 0.90 12.29 18.24
N VAL A 246 0.03 11.96 17.28
CA VAL A 246 -1.37 11.59 17.59
C VAL A 246 -1.41 10.31 18.43
N TYR A 247 -0.61 9.30 18.09
CA TYR A 247 -0.49 8.09 18.89
C TYR A 247 -0.05 8.39 20.33
N ARG A 248 0.97 9.24 20.49
CA ARG A 248 1.48 9.64 21.80
C ARG A 248 0.44 10.38 22.63
N LEU A 249 -0.27 11.30 22.00
CA LEU A 249 -1.23 12.18 22.68
C LEU A 249 -2.47 11.43 23.17
N PHE A 250 -3.03 10.54 22.33
CA PHE A 250 -4.33 9.93 22.60
C PHE A 250 -4.27 8.51 23.17
N LEU A 251 -3.16 7.81 23.01
CA LEU A 251 -3.07 6.38 23.33
C LEU A 251 -1.94 6.02 24.26
N SER A 252 -0.71 6.43 23.95
CA SER A 252 0.45 6.05 24.73
C SER A 252 1.37 7.24 24.97
N PRO A 253 1.16 8.01 26.06
CA PRO A 253 2.04 9.12 26.43
C PRO A 253 3.51 8.72 26.60
N SER A 254 3.75 7.47 27.04
CA SER A 254 5.06 6.83 27.16
C SER A 254 5.63 6.29 25.83
N PHE A 255 4.89 6.43 24.72
CA PHE A 255 5.25 5.94 23.39
C PHE A 255 5.56 4.43 23.36
N ASP A 256 4.70 3.63 23.97
CA ASP A 256 4.83 2.17 23.93
C ASP A 256 4.62 1.66 22.49
N MET A 257 5.69 1.31 21.78
CA MET A 257 5.60 0.83 20.40
C MET A 257 4.96 -0.56 20.28
N THR A 258 4.71 -1.25 21.39
CA THR A 258 4.38 -2.66 21.37
C THR A 258 2.87 -2.91 21.37
N LEU A 259 2.08 -1.86 21.58
CA LEU A 259 0.63 -1.89 21.38
C LEU A 259 0.30 -2.14 19.89
N PRO A 260 -0.67 -3.02 19.57
CA PRO A 260 -1.15 -3.25 18.20
C PRO A 260 -1.64 -1.96 17.52
N ALA A 261 -2.16 -1.02 18.32
CA ALA A 261 -2.58 0.29 17.85
C ALA A 261 -1.44 1.06 17.18
N TYR A 262 -0.18 0.90 17.60
CA TYR A 262 0.94 1.62 17.00
C TYR A 262 1.05 1.35 15.49
N SER A 263 0.91 0.10 15.06
CA SER A 263 0.90 -0.27 13.63
C SER A 263 -0.27 0.35 12.86
N VAL A 264 -1.42 0.56 13.52
CA VAL A 264 -2.55 1.30 12.94
C VAL A 264 -2.13 2.72 12.63
N PHE A 265 -1.51 3.43 13.57
CA PHE A 265 -1.07 4.81 13.34
C PHE A 265 0.01 4.91 12.28
N VAL A 266 0.95 3.97 12.25
CA VAL A 266 2.00 3.93 11.21
C VAL A 266 1.39 3.80 9.80
N LYS A 267 0.36 2.96 9.62
CA LYS A 267 -0.31 2.74 8.33
C LYS A 267 -1.44 3.73 8.03
N LEU A 268 -1.89 4.50 9.02
CA LEU A 268 -3.04 5.39 8.92
C LEU A 268 -2.92 6.45 7.80
N PRO A 269 -1.76 7.11 7.58
CA PRO A 269 -1.63 8.07 6.47
C PRO A 269 -1.95 7.45 5.10
N ALA A 270 -1.50 6.21 4.86
CA ALA A 270 -1.78 5.47 3.63
C ALA A 270 -3.26 5.08 3.51
N ILE A 271 -3.89 4.67 4.61
CA ILE A 271 -5.33 4.33 4.66
C ILE A 271 -6.19 5.56 4.38
N ILE A 272 -5.83 6.71 4.96
CA ILE A 272 -6.54 7.97 4.70
C ILE A 272 -6.40 8.35 3.23
N ALA A 273 -5.20 8.26 2.65
CA ALA A 273 -4.98 8.53 1.23
C ALA A 273 -5.83 7.63 0.33
N ASP A 274 -5.98 6.35 0.67
CA ASP A 274 -6.85 5.43 -0.06
C ASP A 274 -8.34 5.83 -0.04
N VAL A 275 -8.84 6.28 1.11
CA VAL A 275 -10.22 6.76 1.24
C VAL A 275 -10.41 8.05 0.45
N LEU A 276 -9.45 8.98 0.54
CA LEU A 276 -9.47 10.23 -0.23
C LEU A 276 -9.41 9.98 -1.74
N MET A 277 -8.68 8.94 -2.18
CA MET A 277 -8.66 8.49 -3.57
C MET A 277 -10.07 8.20 -4.10
N CYS A 278 -10.91 7.54 -3.31
CA CYS A 278 -12.30 7.23 -3.67
C CYS A 278 -13.10 8.51 -3.96
N ILE A 279 -12.89 9.57 -3.16
CA ILE A 279 -13.55 10.87 -3.31
C ILE A 279 -13.08 11.58 -4.59
N VAL A 280 -11.77 11.57 -4.86
CA VAL A 280 -11.20 12.20 -6.06
C VAL A 280 -11.67 11.47 -7.33
N LEU A 281 -11.68 10.13 -7.33
CA LEU A 281 -12.21 9.32 -8.43
C LEU A 281 -13.69 9.58 -8.67
N TYR A 282 -14.50 9.67 -7.61
CA TYR A 282 -15.91 10.04 -7.72
C TYR A 282 -16.06 11.42 -8.37
N ALA A 283 -15.30 12.41 -7.91
CA ALA A 283 -15.35 13.76 -8.45
C ALA A 283 -14.96 13.82 -9.94
N LEU A 284 -13.96 13.05 -10.35
CA LEU A 284 -13.55 12.90 -11.75
C LEU A 284 -14.67 12.29 -12.59
N LEU A 285 -15.12 11.08 -12.22
CA LEU A 285 -16.03 10.28 -13.01
C LEU A 285 -17.46 10.81 -13.00
N ARG A 286 -17.89 11.51 -11.95
CA ARG A 286 -19.23 12.12 -11.88
C ARG A 286 -19.42 13.14 -12.98
N ARG A 287 -18.39 13.95 -13.25
CA ARG A 287 -18.42 14.94 -14.34
C ARG A 287 -18.34 14.26 -15.71
N ALA A 288 -17.51 13.23 -15.84
CA ALA A 288 -17.23 12.59 -17.13
C ALA A 288 -18.33 11.63 -17.60
N ARG A 289 -18.85 10.79 -16.70
CA ARG A 289 -19.71 9.64 -17.00
C ARG A 289 -20.98 9.57 -16.13
N GLY A 290 -21.20 10.56 -15.27
CA GLY A 290 -22.32 10.60 -14.34
C GLY A 290 -22.05 9.84 -13.04
N ALA A 291 -22.93 10.02 -12.07
CA ALA A 291 -22.69 9.60 -10.69
C ALA A 291 -22.74 8.07 -10.47
N THR A 292 -23.40 7.29 -11.33
CA THR A 292 -23.35 5.81 -11.26
C THR A 292 -21.95 5.30 -11.57
N ALA A 293 -21.33 5.79 -12.66
CA ALA A 293 -19.95 5.47 -13.00
C ALA A 293 -18.98 5.96 -11.92
N ALA A 294 -19.27 7.11 -11.31
CA ALA A 294 -18.49 7.66 -10.21
C ALA A 294 -18.47 6.75 -8.97
N ASN A 295 -19.64 6.29 -8.53
CA ASN A 295 -19.72 5.32 -7.44
C ASN A 295 -19.06 3.99 -7.80
N LEU A 296 -19.22 3.52 -9.05
CA LEU A 296 -18.55 2.30 -9.50
C LEU A 296 -17.02 2.43 -9.48
N GLY A 297 -16.46 3.53 -9.96
CA GLY A 297 -15.01 3.75 -9.92
C GLY A 297 -14.47 3.86 -8.50
N ALA A 298 -15.18 4.58 -7.61
CA ALA A 298 -14.85 4.62 -6.19
C ALA A 298 -14.91 3.22 -5.54
N LEU A 299 -15.93 2.42 -5.89
CA LEU A 299 -16.08 1.04 -5.41
C LEU A 299 -14.94 0.15 -5.90
N ILE A 300 -14.57 0.21 -7.18
CA ILE A 300 -13.46 -0.56 -7.73
C ILE A 300 -12.17 -0.27 -6.97
N TYR A 301 -11.86 1.00 -6.67
CA TYR A 301 -10.67 1.36 -5.91
C TYR A 301 -10.74 0.93 -4.43
N ALA A 302 -11.87 1.20 -3.77
CA ALA A 302 -12.09 0.88 -2.36
C ALA A 302 -11.81 -0.58 -2.05
N PHE A 303 -12.12 -1.48 -2.99
CA PHE A 303 -11.97 -2.93 -2.87
C PHE A 303 -10.86 -3.51 -3.74
N HIS A 304 -9.97 -2.67 -4.28
CA HIS A 304 -8.92 -3.15 -5.16
C HIS A 304 -7.94 -4.04 -4.39
N PRO A 305 -7.75 -5.31 -4.78
CA PRO A 305 -6.96 -6.25 -3.98
C PRO A 305 -5.51 -5.81 -3.84
N ALA A 306 -4.89 -5.26 -4.90
CA ALA A 306 -3.52 -4.75 -4.81
C ALA A 306 -3.39 -3.49 -3.91
N ALA A 307 -4.42 -2.63 -3.85
CA ALA A 307 -4.38 -1.44 -2.99
C ALA A 307 -4.55 -1.81 -1.51
N LEU A 308 -5.44 -2.77 -1.24
CA LEU A 308 -5.56 -3.39 0.09
C LEU A 308 -4.28 -4.10 0.47
N TYR A 309 -3.65 -4.83 -0.46
CA TYR A 309 -2.40 -5.52 -0.21
C TYR A 309 -1.29 -4.56 0.24
N ASP A 310 -1.04 -3.51 -0.54
CA ASP A 310 0.02 -2.54 -0.28
C ASP A 310 -0.17 -1.80 1.05
N SER A 311 -1.33 -1.18 1.26
CA SER A 311 -1.57 -0.35 2.45
C SER A 311 -1.74 -1.15 3.74
N VAL A 312 -2.38 -2.32 3.66
CA VAL A 312 -2.78 -3.10 4.85
C VAL A 312 -1.78 -4.21 5.15
N VAL A 313 -1.51 -5.07 4.16
CA VAL A 313 -0.70 -6.27 4.34
C VAL A 313 0.78 -5.90 4.37
N TRP A 314 1.22 -5.09 3.40
CA TRP A 314 2.60 -4.63 3.30
C TRP A 314 2.90 -3.50 4.27
N GLY A 315 1.96 -2.56 4.43
CA GLY A 315 2.17 -1.34 5.22
C GLY A 315 3.01 -0.30 4.49
N GLN A 316 2.90 -0.27 3.16
CA GLN A 316 3.53 0.72 2.30
C GLN A 316 2.66 1.97 2.14
N THR A 317 3.29 3.05 1.66
CA THR A 317 2.69 4.39 1.58
C THR A 317 2.48 4.87 0.14
N ASP A 318 2.42 3.95 -0.82
CA ASP A 318 2.32 4.29 -2.23
C ASP A 318 0.99 4.97 -2.59
N SER A 319 -0.05 4.77 -1.77
CA SER A 319 -1.33 5.49 -1.85
C SER A 319 -1.20 7.00 -1.64
N ILE A 320 -0.24 7.49 -0.85
CA ILE A 320 -0.14 8.90 -0.47
C ILE A 320 0.24 9.76 -1.67
N TYR A 321 1.36 9.45 -2.33
CA TYR A 321 1.79 10.23 -3.51
C TYR A 321 0.86 10.00 -4.70
N THR A 322 0.23 8.82 -4.80
CA THR A 322 -0.78 8.53 -5.82
C THR A 322 -2.02 9.39 -5.64
N PHE A 323 -2.50 9.58 -4.40
CA PHE A 323 -3.59 10.51 -4.08
C PHE A 323 -3.25 11.93 -4.53
N PHE A 324 -2.07 12.44 -4.14
CA PHE A 324 -1.64 13.79 -4.53
C PHE A 324 -1.52 13.93 -6.05
N THR A 325 -1.00 12.91 -6.73
CA THR A 325 -0.90 12.86 -8.20
C THR A 325 -2.27 12.91 -8.87
N LEU A 326 -3.21 12.08 -8.41
CA LEU A 326 -4.58 12.04 -8.94
C LEU A 326 -5.31 13.36 -8.70
N ALA A 327 -5.17 13.93 -7.50
CA ALA A 327 -5.76 15.20 -7.14
C ALA A 327 -5.17 16.37 -7.94
N ALA A 328 -3.85 16.36 -8.19
CA ALA A 328 -3.17 17.35 -9.02
C ALA A 328 -3.70 17.36 -10.45
N LEU A 329 -3.83 16.19 -11.08
CA LEU A 329 -4.42 16.06 -12.42
C LEU A 329 -5.87 16.56 -12.44
N LEU A 330 -6.65 16.27 -11.39
CA LEU A 330 -8.02 16.78 -11.27
C LEU A 330 -8.09 18.30 -11.10
N ALA A 331 -7.19 18.89 -10.31
CA ALA A 331 -7.10 20.33 -10.14
C ALA A 331 -6.72 21.02 -11.46
N LEU A 332 -5.70 20.52 -12.16
CA LEU A 332 -5.22 21.09 -13.43
C LEU A 332 -6.22 20.94 -14.57
N THR A 333 -6.92 19.81 -14.66
CA THR A 333 -8.02 19.63 -15.64
C THR A 333 -9.20 20.58 -15.36
N ARG A 334 -9.34 21.04 -14.12
CA ARG A 334 -10.32 22.05 -13.70
C ARG A 334 -9.78 23.48 -13.67
N ARG A 335 -8.56 23.72 -14.16
CA ARG A 335 -7.89 25.03 -14.21
C ARG A 335 -7.60 25.64 -12.82
N HIS A 336 -7.58 24.83 -11.75
CA HIS A 336 -7.07 25.26 -10.44
C HIS A 336 -5.54 25.12 -10.40
N VAL A 337 -4.86 25.99 -11.15
CA VAL A 337 -3.42 25.82 -11.47
C VAL A 337 -2.51 25.92 -10.25
N PHE A 338 -2.78 26.86 -9.34
CA PHE A 338 -2.06 26.99 -8.07
C PHE A 338 -2.15 25.72 -7.21
N VAL A 339 -3.37 25.21 -7.00
CA VAL A 339 -3.61 23.97 -6.26
C VAL A 339 -2.96 22.77 -6.96
N GLY A 340 -2.98 22.75 -8.30
CA GLY A 340 -2.26 21.76 -9.10
C GLY A 340 -0.75 21.76 -8.79
N GLY A 341 -0.11 22.93 -8.75
CA GLY A 341 1.30 23.07 -8.38
C GLY A 341 1.60 22.57 -6.98
N ALA A 342 0.80 22.98 -6.00
CA ALA A 342 0.92 22.55 -4.61
C ALA A 342 0.82 21.01 -4.47
N LEU A 343 -0.16 20.39 -5.15
CA LEU A 343 -0.36 18.94 -5.11
C LEU A 343 0.74 18.15 -5.84
N VAL A 344 1.28 18.67 -6.95
CA VAL A 344 2.44 18.06 -7.62
C VAL A 344 3.67 18.09 -6.71
N ALA A 345 3.94 19.22 -6.06
CA ALA A 345 5.03 19.33 -5.09
C ALA A 345 4.84 18.34 -3.93
N ALA A 346 3.63 18.25 -3.36
CA ALA A 346 3.32 17.28 -2.31
C ALA A 346 3.58 15.84 -2.75
N ALA A 347 3.19 15.44 -3.98
CA ALA A 347 3.44 14.09 -4.49
C ALA A 347 4.94 13.76 -4.53
N VAL A 348 5.77 14.64 -5.09
CA VAL A 348 7.24 14.45 -5.19
C VAL A 348 7.92 14.51 -3.81
N LEU A 349 7.41 15.34 -2.91
CA LEU A 349 7.89 15.46 -1.53
C LEU A 349 7.47 14.28 -0.64
N THR A 350 6.51 13.46 -1.08
CA THR A 350 6.16 12.17 -0.45
C THR A 350 7.03 11.04 -1.00
N LYS A 351 7.11 10.91 -2.33
CA LYS A 351 7.92 9.89 -3.01
C LYS A 351 8.44 10.46 -4.33
N MET A 352 9.76 10.41 -4.53
CA MET A 352 10.41 10.90 -5.76
C MET A 352 9.85 10.18 -7.00
N GLN A 353 9.39 8.94 -6.84
CA GLN A 353 8.74 8.12 -7.84
C GLN A 353 7.57 8.86 -8.53
N ALA A 354 6.92 9.84 -7.88
CA ALA A 354 5.87 10.66 -8.48
C ALA A 354 6.31 11.42 -9.76
N ILE A 355 7.62 11.52 -10.04
CA ILE A 355 8.15 12.17 -11.25
C ILE A 355 7.59 11.60 -12.57
N PHE A 356 7.10 10.35 -12.57
CA PHE A 356 6.51 9.73 -13.76
C PHE A 356 5.37 10.58 -14.37
N VAL A 357 4.66 11.37 -13.55
CA VAL A 357 3.51 12.15 -14.01
C VAL A 357 3.90 13.49 -14.63
N LEU A 358 5.11 13.99 -14.36
CA LEU A 358 5.55 15.34 -14.77
C LEU A 358 5.42 15.59 -16.28
N PRO A 359 5.70 14.64 -17.19
CA PRO A 359 5.49 14.85 -18.63
C PRO A 359 4.02 15.17 -18.97
N MET A 360 3.06 14.51 -18.30
CA MET A 360 1.62 14.79 -18.48
C MET A 360 1.22 16.14 -17.86
N ILE A 361 1.82 16.52 -16.72
CA ILE A 361 1.62 17.85 -16.11
C ILE A 361 2.14 18.95 -17.03
N GLY A 362 3.36 18.80 -17.55
CA GLY A 362 3.96 19.72 -18.52
C GLY A 362 3.08 19.89 -19.75
N LEU A 363 2.57 18.78 -20.29
CA LEU A 363 1.62 18.80 -21.39
C LEU A 363 0.35 19.63 -21.08
N LEU A 364 -0.26 19.46 -19.91
CA LEU A 364 -1.40 20.27 -19.47
C LEU A 364 -1.05 21.76 -19.30
N LEU A 365 0.18 22.06 -18.89
CA LEU A 365 0.69 23.41 -18.69
C LEU A 365 1.00 24.14 -19.99
N VAL A 366 1.32 23.44 -21.09
CA VAL A 366 1.49 24.09 -22.41
C VAL A 366 0.21 24.85 -22.82
N TRP A 367 -0.98 24.31 -22.53
CA TRP A 367 -2.26 25.02 -22.79
C TRP A 367 -2.70 25.94 -21.65
N GLN A 368 -1.92 26.01 -20.58
CA GLN A 368 -2.14 26.84 -19.40
C GLN A 368 -0.94 27.75 -19.14
N TRP A 369 -0.13 28.03 -20.17
CA TRP A 369 1.16 28.71 -20.02
C TRP A 369 1.03 30.07 -19.34
N LYS A 370 -0.09 30.78 -19.56
CA LYS A 370 -0.41 32.05 -18.88
C LYS A 370 -0.53 31.93 -17.35
N HIS A 371 -0.76 30.74 -16.84
CA HIS A 371 -0.90 30.45 -15.41
C HIS A 371 0.32 29.70 -14.84
N ILE A 372 1.42 29.58 -15.59
CA ILE A 372 2.61 28.85 -15.12
C ILE A 372 3.17 29.46 -13.82
N LEU A 373 3.11 30.78 -13.65
CA LEU A 373 3.55 31.43 -12.42
C LEU A 373 2.68 31.02 -11.22
N GLN A 374 1.37 30.82 -11.41
CA GLN A 374 0.49 30.31 -10.34
C GLN A 374 0.85 28.88 -9.97
N PHE A 375 1.17 28.04 -10.97
CA PHE A 375 1.65 26.67 -10.75
C PHE A 375 2.95 26.68 -9.94
N LEU A 376 3.93 27.46 -10.39
CA LEU A 376 5.24 27.57 -9.75
C LEU A 376 5.14 28.15 -8.34
N LEU A 377 4.25 29.13 -8.11
CA LEU A 377 4.01 29.67 -6.78
C LEU A 377 3.40 28.63 -5.85
N GLY A 378 2.38 27.88 -6.30
CA GLY A 378 1.79 26.80 -5.51
C GLY A 378 2.81 25.71 -5.16
N ALA A 379 3.60 25.27 -6.14
CA ALA A 379 4.67 24.30 -5.93
C ALA A 379 5.76 24.84 -4.99
N GLY A 380 6.21 26.07 -5.20
CA GLY A 380 7.25 26.73 -4.41
C GLY A 380 6.85 26.92 -2.95
N LEU A 381 5.62 27.38 -2.68
CA LEU A 381 5.12 27.57 -1.31
C LEU A 381 4.97 26.23 -0.57
N THR A 382 4.46 25.18 -1.23
CA THR A 382 4.40 23.85 -0.62
C THR A 382 5.78 23.29 -0.32
N THR A 383 6.72 23.40 -1.26
CA THR A 383 8.10 22.96 -1.05
C THR A 383 8.77 23.74 0.07
N ALA A 384 8.63 25.07 0.11
CA ALA A 384 9.19 25.89 1.18
C ALA A 384 8.60 25.51 2.54
N ALA A 385 7.28 25.30 2.64
CA ALA A 385 6.63 24.90 3.88
C ALA A 385 7.10 23.53 4.39
N VAL A 386 7.25 22.55 3.50
CA VAL A 386 7.73 21.20 3.84
C VAL A 386 9.22 21.21 4.23
N LEU A 387 10.04 22.01 3.55
CA LEU A 387 11.48 22.09 3.80
C LEU A 387 11.86 22.98 4.98
N LEU A 388 10.97 23.86 5.43
CA LEU A 388 11.21 24.79 6.55
C LEU A 388 11.81 24.14 7.80
N PRO A 389 11.26 23.05 8.38
CA PRO A 389 11.84 22.43 9.57
C PRO A 389 13.26 21.90 9.33
N PHE A 390 13.57 21.47 8.12
CA PHE A 390 14.89 20.95 7.75
C PHE A 390 15.90 22.07 7.47
N TYR A 391 15.44 23.22 6.96
CA TYR A 391 16.24 24.43 6.83
C TYR A 391 16.65 24.95 8.21
N VAL A 392 15.69 25.13 9.12
CA VAL A 392 15.93 25.63 10.48
C VAL A 392 16.87 24.71 11.27
N ALA A 393 16.75 23.40 11.09
CA ALA A 393 17.60 22.42 11.76
C ALA A 393 18.97 22.17 11.08
N GLY A 394 19.23 22.80 9.92
CA GLY A 394 20.46 22.59 9.15
C GLY A 394 20.60 21.17 8.57
N THR A 395 19.50 20.53 8.18
CA THR A 395 19.46 19.16 7.63
C THR A 395 19.10 19.09 6.15
N LEU A 396 19.09 20.23 5.44
CA LEU A 396 18.73 20.25 4.01
C LEU A 396 19.64 19.38 3.15
N TRP A 397 20.93 19.29 3.49
CA TRP A 397 21.87 18.45 2.73
C TRP A 397 21.51 16.96 2.83
N GLN A 398 21.11 16.49 4.01
CA GLN A 398 20.67 15.11 4.21
C GLN A 398 19.38 14.82 3.43
N VAL A 399 18.43 15.77 3.44
CA VAL A 399 17.20 15.68 2.64
C VAL A 399 17.52 15.67 1.14
N TRP A 400 18.45 16.51 0.69
CA TRP A 400 18.91 16.55 -0.70
C TRP A 400 19.55 15.23 -1.12
N ASN A 401 20.41 14.65 -0.26
CA ASN A 401 21.06 13.38 -0.52
C ASN A 401 20.06 12.25 -0.74
N VAL A 402 18.92 12.24 -0.03
CA VAL A 402 17.85 11.25 -0.27
C VAL A 402 17.41 11.22 -1.73
N TYR A 403 17.29 12.39 -2.38
CA TYR A 403 16.92 12.47 -3.79
C TYR A 403 18.05 12.05 -4.73
N VAL A 404 19.27 12.55 -4.50
CA VAL A 404 20.40 12.30 -5.40
C VAL A 404 20.90 10.86 -5.30
N SER A 405 20.87 10.26 -4.10
CA SER A 405 21.28 8.88 -3.88
C SER A 405 20.19 7.86 -4.21
N SER A 406 18.97 8.29 -4.55
CA SER A 406 17.86 7.38 -4.90
C SER A 406 18.13 6.65 -6.22
N ILE A 407 18.81 7.29 -7.17
CA ILE A 407 19.18 6.69 -8.45
C ILE A 407 20.53 5.97 -8.27
N GLY A 408 20.61 4.69 -8.63
CA GLY A 408 21.82 3.90 -8.38
C GLY A 408 21.90 3.33 -6.97
N TYR A 409 20.83 3.48 -6.17
CA TYR A 409 20.74 2.88 -4.84
C TYR A 409 20.70 1.35 -4.94
N TYR A 410 19.92 0.84 -5.90
CA TYR A 410 19.81 -0.59 -6.18
C TYR A 410 20.35 -0.88 -7.56
N LYS A 411 21.65 -1.17 -7.68
CA LYS A 411 22.31 -1.43 -8.98
C LYS A 411 21.93 -2.79 -9.60
N ALA A 412 20.64 -3.06 -9.71
CA ALA A 412 20.05 -4.30 -10.21
C ALA A 412 19.09 -3.99 -11.37
N LEU A 413 18.89 -4.95 -12.27
CA LEU A 413 17.92 -4.79 -13.36
C LEU A 413 16.48 -4.63 -12.85
N SER A 414 16.17 -5.28 -11.74
CA SER A 414 14.87 -5.22 -11.07
C SER A 414 15.03 -5.69 -9.62
N MET A 415 14.30 -5.03 -8.71
CA MET A 415 14.17 -5.41 -7.31
C MET A 415 12.81 -6.08 -7.10
N ASN A 416 12.66 -7.31 -7.60
CA ASN A 416 11.40 -8.07 -7.63
C ASN A 416 10.25 -7.41 -8.43
N ALA A 417 10.50 -6.37 -9.23
CA ALA A 417 9.54 -5.91 -10.22
C ALA A 417 9.47 -6.91 -11.38
N TYR A 418 8.30 -7.50 -11.61
CA TYR A 418 8.03 -8.32 -12.79
C TYR A 418 7.81 -7.38 -13.98
N ASN A 419 8.90 -6.75 -14.42
CA ASN A 419 8.98 -5.78 -15.50
C ASN A 419 9.63 -6.39 -16.76
N LEU A 420 9.99 -5.56 -17.74
CA LEU A 420 10.63 -6.04 -18.97
C LEU A 420 11.88 -6.88 -18.68
N TRP A 421 12.75 -6.39 -17.81
CA TRP A 421 14.02 -7.06 -17.50
C TRP A 421 13.81 -8.41 -16.81
N TRP A 422 12.87 -8.47 -15.86
CA TRP A 422 12.50 -9.74 -15.23
C TRP A 422 11.85 -10.70 -16.23
N GLY A 423 11.01 -10.23 -17.14
CA GLY A 423 10.43 -11.06 -18.21
C GLY A 423 11.49 -11.64 -19.16
N LEU A 424 12.57 -10.90 -19.42
CA LEU A 424 13.67 -11.38 -20.27
C LEU A 424 14.55 -12.41 -19.56
N TYR A 425 14.90 -12.17 -18.28
CA TYR A 425 15.96 -12.92 -17.60
C TYR A 425 15.51 -13.81 -16.45
N GLY A 426 14.31 -13.61 -15.89
CA GLY A 426 13.81 -14.32 -14.70
C GLY A 426 14.50 -13.93 -13.39
N SER A 427 15.66 -13.27 -13.43
CA SER A 427 16.37 -12.79 -12.24
C SER A 427 17.30 -11.62 -12.55
N SER A 428 17.65 -10.86 -11.50
CA SER A 428 18.71 -9.84 -11.53
C SER A 428 20.10 -10.41 -11.20
N GLU A 429 20.21 -11.70 -10.93
CA GLU A 429 21.46 -12.33 -10.49
C GLU A 429 22.54 -12.23 -11.57
N GLY A 430 23.75 -11.83 -11.17
CA GLY A 430 24.89 -11.63 -12.06
C GLY A 430 24.75 -10.43 -13.02
N ARG A 431 23.71 -9.60 -12.90
CA ARG A 431 23.44 -8.48 -13.83
C ARG A 431 23.31 -7.15 -13.09
N ILE A 432 24.37 -6.34 -13.20
CA ILE A 432 24.37 -4.95 -12.74
C ILE A 432 23.85 -4.07 -13.86
N ASP A 433 22.97 -3.12 -13.54
CA ASP A 433 22.30 -2.30 -14.56
C ASP A 433 23.22 -1.32 -15.29
N THR A 434 24.42 -1.09 -14.77
CA THR A 434 25.50 -0.33 -15.41
C THR A 434 26.35 -1.17 -16.37
N TYR A 435 26.11 -2.48 -16.48
CA TYR A 435 26.80 -3.30 -17.49
C TYR A 435 26.26 -3.02 -18.89
N ALA A 436 27.12 -3.23 -19.89
CA ALA A 436 26.76 -3.07 -21.29
C ALA A 436 25.65 -4.06 -21.68
N PHE A 437 24.62 -3.55 -22.36
CA PHE A 437 23.58 -4.34 -23.03
C PHE A 437 23.89 -4.49 -24.53
N ILE A 438 24.19 -3.37 -25.21
CA ILE A 438 24.58 -3.35 -26.62
C ILE A 438 25.58 -2.22 -26.90
N GLY A 439 26.78 -2.57 -27.36
CA GLY A 439 27.86 -1.59 -27.57
C GLY A 439 28.13 -0.77 -26.29
N PRO A 440 28.15 0.59 -26.37
CA PRO A 440 28.36 1.45 -25.20
C PRO A 440 27.09 1.64 -24.34
N LEU A 441 25.93 1.15 -24.77
CA LEU A 441 24.68 1.33 -24.03
C LEU A 441 24.54 0.28 -22.95
N THR A 442 24.32 0.74 -21.71
CA THR A 442 24.07 -0.12 -20.55
C THR A 442 22.59 -0.51 -20.47
N TYR A 443 22.26 -1.49 -19.63
CA TYR A 443 20.85 -1.83 -19.35
C TYR A 443 20.05 -0.59 -18.89
N ARG A 444 20.65 0.22 -18.01
CA ARG A 444 20.05 1.49 -17.54
C ARG A 444 19.80 2.45 -18.70
N HIS A 445 20.77 2.65 -19.60
CA HIS A 445 20.60 3.53 -20.77
C HIS A 445 19.44 3.05 -21.65
N VAL A 446 19.39 1.75 -21.96
CA VAL A 446 18.33 1.17 -22.80
C VAL A 446 16.96 1.32 -22.14
N GLY A 447 16.85 1.04 -20.84
CA GLY A 447 15.60 1.20 -20.09
C GLY A 447 15.08 2.64 -20.10
N LEU A 448 15.95 3.62 -19.91
CA LEU A 448 15.60 5.05 -19.98
C LEU A 448 15.20 5.49 -21.39
N ILE A 449 15.87 4.98 -22.43
CA ILE A 449 15.52 5.25 -23.83
C ILE A 449 14.11 4.70 -24.12
N LEU A 450 13.85 3.43 -23.77
CA LEU A 450 12.54 2.81 -23.98
C LEU A 450 11.43 3.55 -23.23
N PHE A 451 11.67 3.93 -21.96
CA PHE A 451 10.74 4.74 -21.19
C PHE A 451 10.46 6.11 -21.84
N SER A 452 11.50 6.77 -22.36
CA SER A 452 11.39 8.07 -23.02
C SER A 452 10.59 7.97 -24.33
N LEU A 453 10.84 6.94 -25.14
CA LEU A 453 10.08 6.67 -26.36
C LEU A 453 8.61 6.36 -26.06
N ALA A 454 8.35 5.52 -25.07
CA ALA A 454 7.01 5.21 -24.61
C ALA A 454 6.28 6.46 -24.12
N THR A 455 6.94 7.30 -23.32
CA THR A 455 6.42 8.58 -22.84
C THR A 455 6.07 9.50 -24.00
N ALA A 456 6.99 9.72 -24.95
CA ALA A 456 6.75 10.54 -26.12
C ALA A 456 5.54 10.05 -26.93
N PHE A 457 5.45 8.73 -27.16
CA PHE A 457 4.34 8.14 -27.89
C PHE A 457 2.99 8.35 -27.17
N ILE A 458 2.93 8.14 -25.85
CA ILE A 458 1.72 8.37 -25.04
C ILE A 458 1.29 9.84 -25.14
N LEU A 459 2.24 10.79 -25.00
CA LEU A 459 1.94 12.22 -25.08
C LEU A 459 1.45 12.64 -26.46
N ILE A 460 2.07 12.14 -27.54
CA ILE A 460 1.65 12.38 -28.93
C ILE A 460 0.23 11.80 -29.15
N SER A 461 -0.03 10.60 -28.66
CA SER A 461 -1.32 9.90 -28.78
C SER A 461 -2.46 10.67 -28.10
N VAL A 462 -2.18 11.27 -26.94
CA VAL A 462 -3.18 11.95 -26.12
C VAL A 462 -3.35 13.42 -26.48
N TRP A 463 -2.30 14.11 -26.98
CA TRP A 463 -2.29 15.51 -27.36
C TRP A 463 -3.55 15.98 -28.12
N PRO A 464 -3.95 15.36 -29.25
CA PRO A 464 -5.11 15.82 -30.01
C PRO A 464 -6.44 15.58 -29.28
N LYS A 465 -6.47 14.66 -28.32
CA LYS A 465 -7.68 14.27 -27.56
C LYS A 465 -7.97 15.24 -26.40
N ILE A 466 -6.95 15.94 -25.92
CA ILE A 466 -7.06 16.89 -24.79
C ILE A 466 -6.97 18.36 -25.24
N ARG A 467 -6.48 18.63 -26.46
CA ARG A 467 -6.53 19.96 -27.09
C ARG A 467 -7.96 20.44 -27.39
N SER A 468 -8.92 19.55 -27.59
CA SER A 468 -10.32 19.91 -27.84
C SER A 468 -10.92 20.59 -26.59
N LYS A 469 -11.70 21.67 -26.78
CA LYS A 469 -12.16 22.55 -25.68
C LYS A 469 -12.67 21.72 -24.47
N PRO A 470 -12.21 21.99 -23.23
CA PRO A 470 -12.55 21.24 -22.01
C PRO A 470 -14.04 21.32 -21.59
N LYS A 471 -14.90 21.89 -22.44
CA LYS A 471 -16.35 21.86 -22.26
C LYS A 471 -16.94 20.44 -22.42
N GLN A 472 -16.20 19.50 -23.02
CA GLN A 472 -16.68 18.13 -23.18
C GLN A 472 -16.28 17.26 -21.98
N ALA A 473 -17.28 16.72 -21.28
CA ALA A 473 -17.12 15.88 -20.09
C ALA A 473 -16.14 14.69 -20.29
N GLN A 474 -16.00 14.20 -21.52
CA GLN A 474 -15.24 13.00 -21.82
C GLN A 474 -13.75 13.22 -22.05
N SER A 475 -13.35 14.41 -22.51
CA SER A 475 -11.93 14.73 -22.70
C SER A 475 -11.17 14.83 -21.38
N SER A 476 -11.89 14.93 -20.25
CA SER A 476 -11.29 14.97 -18.93
C SER A 476 -10.75 13.62 -18.45
N LEU A 477 -11.05 12.49 -19.10
CA LEU A 477 -10.50 11.18 -18.70
C LEU A 477 -9.11 10.90 -19.29
N PHE A 478 -8.81 11.44 -20.47
CA PHE A 478 -7.57 11.14 -21.19
C PHE A 478 -6.29 11.49 -20.43
N PRO A 479 -6.19 12.61 -19.69
CA PRO A 479 -5.01 12.90 -18.86
C PRO A 479 -4.71 11.82 -17.81
N PHE A 480 -5.77 11.21 -17.25
CA PHE A 480 -5.64 10.16 -16.23
C PHE A 480 -5.23 8.84 -16.86
N ILE A 481 -5.82 8.49 -18.01
CA ILE A 481 -5.40 7.29 -18.77
C ILE A 481 -3.94 7.42 -19.20
N ALA A 482 -3.53 8.57 -19.72
CA ALA A 482 -2.13 8.82 -20.07
C ALA A 482 -1.21 8.73 -18.85
N ALA A 483 -1.58 9.33 -17.72
CA ALA A 483 -0.81 9.22 -16.48
C ALA A 483 -0.70 7.78 -15.98
N ALA A 484 -1.75 6.97 -16.11
CA ALA A 484 -1.71 5.54 -15.80
C ALA A 484 -0.69 4.80 -16.69
N LEU A 485 -0.69 5.09 -18.00
CA LEU A 485 0.28 4.50 -18.93
C LEU A 485 1.70 5.00 -18.68
N LEU A 486 1.89 6.25 -18.26
CA LEU A 486 3.21 6.74 -17.85
C LEU A 486 3.70 6.02 -16.59
N SER A 487 2.85 5.80 -15.59
CA SER A 487 3.19 4.97 -14.43
C SER A 487 3.54 3.53 -14.84
N HIS A 488 2.78 2.95 -15.76
CA HIS A 488 3.05 1.60 -16.25
C HIS A 488 4.35 1.53 -17.07
N ALA A 489 4.62 2.49 -17.94
CA ALA A 489 5.89 2.60 -18.66
C ALA A 489 7.07 2.78 -17.70
N PHE A 490 6.90 3.60 -16.65
CA PHE A 490 7.91 3.83 -15.62
C PHE A 490 8.22 2.59 -14.80
N PHE A 491 7.24 1.69 -14.62
CA PHE A 491 7.46 0.40 -13.99
C PHE A 491 8.12 -0.62 -14.95
N VAL A 492 7.70 -0.65 -16.22
CA VAL A 492 8.10 -1.69 -17.18
C VAL A 492 9.53 -1.53 -17.71
N PHE A 493 9.94 -0.31 -18.06
CA PHE A 493 11.16 -0.10 -18.87
C PHE A 493 12.43 0.26 -18.08
N PRO A 494 12.41 1.17 -17.09
CA PRO A 494 13.60 1.46 -16.29
C PRO A 494 14.11 0.26 -15.48
N THR A 495 15.41 0.26 -15.17
CA THR A 495 16.03 -0.65 -14.19
C THR A 495 15.79 -0.16 -12.76
N GLU A 496 16.21 -0.92 -11.74
CA GLU A 496 16.07 -0.57 -10.31
C GLU A 496 14.61 -0.44 -9.81
N MET A 497 13.63 -0.95 -10.55
CA MET A 497 12.23 -0.87 -10.17
C MET A 497 11.89 -1.91 -9.08
N HIS A 498 11.09 -1.50 -8.09
CA HIS A 498 10.53 -2.40 -7.08
C HIS A 498 9.16 -2.95 -7.47
N GLU A 499 8.83 -4.13 -6.93
CA GLU A 499 7.56 -4.84 -7.12
C GLU A 499 6.31 -3.96 -6.96
N ARG A 500 6.37 -2.94 -6.09
CA ARG A 500 5.24 -2.06 -5.77
C ARG A 500 5.13 -0.81 -6.62
N TYR A 501 6.11 -0.48 -7.47
CA TYR A 501 6.16 0.80 -8.19
C TYR A 501 5.06 0.98 -9.25
N LEU A 502 4.32 -0.07 -9.60
CA LEU A 502 3.13 0.02 -10.46
C LEU A 502 1.87 0.50 -9.71
N PHE A 503 1.92 0.71 -8.39
CA PHE A 503 0.76 1.12 -7.57
C PHE A 503 -0.06 2.28 -8.18
N PRO A 504 0.52 3.37 -8.71
CA PRO A 504 -0.27 4.50 -9.21
C PRO A 504 -1.22 4.12 -10.35
N PHE A 505 -0.90 3.10 -11.13
CA PHE A 505 -1.78 2.57 -12.17
C PHE A 505 -3.13 2.11 -11.60
N VAL A 506 -3.16 1.56 -10.39
CA VAL A 506 -4.39 1.05 -9.75
C VAL A 506 -5.45 2.15 -9.63
N ALA A 507 -5.06 3.36 -9.24
CA ALA A 507 -5.99 4.49 -9.16
C ALA A 507 -6.16 5.20 -10.52
N LEU A 508 -5.05 5.53 -11.17
CA LEU A 508 -5.04 6.33 -12.40
C LEU A 508 -5.66 5.58 -13.59
N GLY A 509 -5.64 4.25 -13.56
CA GLY A 509 -6.14 3.36 -14.61
C GLY A 509 -7.65 3.15 -14.60
N ILE A 510 -8.36 3.44 -13.50
CA ILE A 510 -9.82 3.25 -13.39
C ILE A 510 -10.63 3.86 -14.56
N PRO A 511 -10.29 5.05 -15.09
CA PRO A 511 -10.93 5.58 -16.29
C PRO A 511 -10.93 4.64 -17.51
N LEU A 512 -9.96 3.71 -17.63
CA LEU A 512 -9.93 2.68 -18.68
C LEU A 512 -11.17 1.77 -18.65
N VAL A 513 -11.70 1.48 -17.46
CA VAL A 513 -12.93 0.66 -17.30
C VAL A 513 -14.13 1.30 -18.01
N PHE A 514 -14.10 2.61 -18.19
CA PHE A 514 -15.17 3.38 -18.82
C PHE A 514 -14.90 3.74 -20.29
N THR A 515 -13.86 3.18 -20.92
CA THR A 515 -13.62 3.36 -22.37
C THR A 515 -14.28 2.28 -23.21
N GLY A 516 -14.57 1.12 -22.64
CA GLY A 516 -15.23 -0.02 -23.28
C GLY A 516 -14.85 -1.35 -22.63
N VAL A 517 -15.35 -2.47 -23.18
CA VAL A 517 -15.05 -3.82 -22.67
C VAL A 517 -13.54 -4.11 -22.72
N VAL A 518 -12.87 -3.76 -23.82
CA VAL A 518 -11.42 -3.95 -23.96
C VAL A 518 -10.64 -3.18 -22.90
N GLY A 519 -11.02 -1.92 -22.65
CA GLY A 519 -10.38 -1.11 -21.60
C GLY A 519 -10.57 -1.68 -20.20
N ALA A 520 -11.76 -2.20 -19.90
CA ALA A 520 -12.04 -2.88 -18.63
C ALA A 520 -11.22 -4.18 -18.49
N ILE A 521 -11.12 -4.99 -19.54
CA ILE A 521 -10.31 -6.21 -19.54
C ILE A 521 -8.85 -5.88 -19.31
N LEU A 522 -8.28 -4.92 -20.05
CA LEU A 522 -6.87 -4.55 -19.89
C LEU A 522 -6.55 -3.98 -18.50
N TYR A 523 -7.47 -3.19 -17.93
CA TYR A 523 -7.34 -2.73 -16.54
C TYR A 523 -7.31 -3.91 -15.56
N VAL A 524 -8.24 -4.87 -15.69
CA VAL A 524 -8.32 -6.04 -14.81
C VAL A 524 -7.08 -6.93 -14.95
N LEU A 525 -6.64 -7.22 -16.18
CA LEU A 525 -5.46 -8.05 -16.45
C LEU A 525 -4.18 -7.43 -15.90
N THR A 526 -3.97 -6.13 -16.11
CA THR A 526 -2.82 -5.40 -15.56
C THR A 526 -2.87 -5.37 -14.02
N SER A 527 -4.05 -5.16 -13.45
CA SER A 527 -4.24 -5.15 -12.00
C SER A 527 -4.00 -6.52 -11.36
N LEU A 528 -4.39 -7.60 -12.03
CA LEU A 528 -4.13 -8.97 -11.60
C LEU A 528 -2.65 -9.32 -11.70
N ALA A 529 -2.00 -8.97 -12.82
CA ALA A 529 -0.56 -9.14 -12.99
C ALA A 529 0.23 -8.37 -11.93
N TYR A 530 -0.20 -7.15 -11.59
CA TYR A 530 0.40 -6.37 -10.51
C TYR A 530 0.20 -7.02 -9.14
N LEU A 531 -1.02 -7.50 -8.83
CA LEU A 531 -1.27 -8.23 -7.58
C LEU A 531 -0.38 -9.48 -7.47
N LEU A 532 -0.29 -10.26 -8.55
CA LEU A 532 0.58 -11.44 -8.59
C LEU A 532 2.05 -11.06 -8.41
N ASN A 533 2.49 -9.93 -8.95
CA ASN A 533 3.83 -9.41 -8.68
C ASN A 533 4.05 -9.17 -7.18
N LEU A 534 3.12 -8.48 -6.51
CA LEU A 534 3.22 -8.24 -5.08
C LEU A 534 3.25 -9.54 -4.27
N LEU A 535 2.40 -10.52 -4.63
CA LEU A 535 2.34 -11.82 -3.96
C LEU A 535 3.57 -12.70 -4.20
N GLY A 536 4.19 -12.58 -5.37
CA GLY A 536 5.43 -13.29 -5.69
C GLY A 536 6.62 -12.74 -4.90
N ALA A 537 6.68 -11.41 -4.73
CA ALA A 537 7.73 -10.76 -3.95
C ALA A 537 7.55 -10.96 -2.43
N MET A 538 6.33 -10.82 -1.92
CA MET A 538 6.00 -11.10 -0.53
C MET A 538 4.71 -11.92 -0.48
N SER A 539 4.81 -13.22 -0.21
CA SER A 539 3.64 -14.10 -0.26
C SER A 539 2.73 -13.97 0.97
N TYR A 540 1.44 -13.73 0.74
CA TYR A 540 0.37 -13.65 1.73
C TYR A 540 0.05 -14.96 2.46
N SER A 541 -0.11 -16.07 1.73
CA SER A 541 -0.72 -17.32 2.19
C SER A 541 0.00 -18.57 1.65
N ALA A 542 -0.42 -19.76 2.09
CA ALA A 542 0.06 -21.02 1.52
C ALA A 542 -0.22 -21.12 0.02
N TRP A 543 -1.33 -20.55 -0.46
CA TRP A 543 -1.77 -20.71 -1.84
C TRP A 543 -0.88 -20.01 -2.84
N ASP A 544 -0.47 -18.78 -2.57
CA ASP A 544 0.46 -18.04 -3.42
C ASP A 544 1.89 -18.57 -3.27
N ARG A 545 2.31 -19.02 -2.09
CA ARG A 545 3.57 -19.79 -1.97
C ARG A 545 3.56 -21.05 -2.83
N TRP A 546 2.47 -21.81 -2.77
CA TRP A 546 2.29 -23.00 -3.60
C TRP A 546 2.33 -22.64 -5.08
N LEU A 547 1.60 -21.61 -5.49
CA LEU A 547 1.52 -21.15 -6.87
C LEU A 547 2.91 -20.86 -7.46
N PHE A 548 3.72 -20.06 -6.77
CA PHE A 548 5.07 -19.70 -7.23
C PHE A 548 6.08 -20.84 -7.11
N ARG A 549 5.88 -21.82 -6.20
CA ARG A 549 6.70 -23.04 -6.15
C ARG A 549 6.37 -24.04 -7.25
N THR A 550 5.08 -24.20 -7.58
CA THR A 550 4.62 -25.13 -8.61
C THR A 550 4.93 -24.62 -10.00
N PHE A 551 4.90 -23.29 -10.21
CA PHE A 551 5.19 -22.65 -11.48
C PHE A 551 6.38 -21.69 -11.32
N PRO A 552 7.62 -22.18 -11.32
CA PRO A 552 8.81 -21.38 -11.01
C PRO A 552 9.10 -20.27 -12.03
N GLU A 553 8.59 -20.39 -13.26
CA GLU A 553 8.73 -19.35 -14.32
C GLU A 553 7.54 -18.37 -14.37
N LEU A 554 6.59 -18.49 -13.42
CA LEU A 554 5.35 -17.70 -13.44
C LEU A 554 5.65 -16.19 -13.35
N ASP A 555 6.61 -15.82 -12.53
CA ASP A 555 7.09 -14.44 -12.37
C ASP A 555 7.62 -13.84 -13.69
N ARG A 556 8.40 -14.61 -14.45
CA ARG A 556 8.88 -14.25 -15.78
C ARG A 556 7.73 -14.06 -16.76
N TYR A 557 6.76 -14.96 -16.78
CA TYR A 557 5.58 -14.83 -17.63
C TYR A 557 4.71 -13.63 -17.24
N ILE A 558 4.59 -13.32 -15.95
CA ILE A 558 3.93 -12.09 -15.48
C ILE A 558 4.69 -10.87 -16.01
N GLY A 559 6.02 -10.86 -15.96
CA GLY A 559 6.84 -9.77 -16.51
C GLY A 559 6.61 -9.55 -18.01
N LEU A 560 6.58 -10.61 -18.80
CA LEU A 560 6.25 -10.54 -20.22
C LEU A 560 4.80 -10.07 -20.45
N ALA A 561 3.85 -10.54 -19.64
CA ALA A 561 2.46 -10.13 -19.73
C ALA A 561 2.28 -8.63 -19.46
N GLN A 562 3.01 -8.04 -18.51
CA GLN A 562 2.96 -6.60 -18.25
C GLN A 562 3.37 -5.78 -19.47
N VAL A 563 4.41 -6.19 -20.20
CA VAL A 563 4.84 -5.55 -21.46
C VAL A 563 3.72 -5.65 -22.51
N ILE A 564 3.12 -6.83 -22.67
CA ILE A 564 2.02 -7.05 -23.63
C ILE A 564 0.81 -6.18 -23.29
N PHE A 565 0.41 -6.13 -22.01
CA PHE A 565 -0.72 -5.33 -21.55
C PHE A 565 -0.44 -3.83 -21.72
N PHE A 566 0.77 -3.38 -21.42
CA PHE A 566 1.20 -2.00 -21.69
C PHE A 566 1.02 -1.64 -23.17
N VAL A 567 1.58 -2.45 -24.07
CA VAL A 567 1.48 -2.25 -25.52
C VAL A 567 0.02 -2.23 -25.98
N ALA A 568 -0.79 -3.20 -25.54
CA ALA A 568 -2.21 -3.26 -25.87
C ALA A 568 -2.99 -2.03 -25.41
N MET A 569 -2.70 -1.50 -24.21
CA MET A 569 -3.34 -0.28 -23.71
C MET A 569 -2.87 0.98 -24.46
N VAL A 570 -1.62 1.03 -24.90
CA VAL A 570 -1.11 2.10 -25.75
C VAL A 570 -1.83 2.12 -27.10
N PHE A 571 -2.01 0.94 -27.73
CA PHE A 571 -2.81 0.81 -28.95
C PHE A 571 -4.29 1.17 -28.73
N LEU A 572 -4.87 0.77 -27.60
CA LEU A 572 -6.21 1.20 -27.22
C LEU A 572 -6.28 2.73 -27.11
N LEU A 573 -5.35 3.38 -26.40
CA LEU A 573 -5.32 4.84 -26.27
C LEU A 573 -5.19 5.51 -27.63
N TRP A 574 -4.35 4.99 -28.53
CA TRP A 574 -4.21 5.51 -29.89
C TRP A 574 -5.52 5.43 -30.68
N SER A 575 -6.15 4.25 -30.69
CA SER A 575 -7.38 3.95 -31.45
C SER A 575 -8.64 4.62 -30.92
N LEU A 576 -8.68 5.01 -29.64
CA LEU A 576 -9.83 5.71 -29.08
C LEU A 576 -10.10 7.00 -29.87
N PRO A 577 -11.35 7.21 -30.35
CA PRO A 577 -11.66 8.40 -31.13
C PRO A 577 -11.52 9.66 -30.27
N ARG A 578 -11.14 10.78 -30.89
CA ARG A 578 -11.09 12.10 -30.24
C ARG A 578 -12.42 12.47 -29.57
N LYS A 579 -13.52 11.98 -30.16
CA LYS A 579 -14.90 12.06 -29.66
C LYS A 579 -15.40 10.63 -29.49
N THR A 580 -15.33 10.05 -28.30
CA THR A 580 -16.10 8.82 -28.04
C THR A 580 -17.57 9.21 -27.99
N ALA A 581 -18.37 8.73 -28.95
CA ALA A 581 -19.82 8.70 -28.80
C ALA A 581 -20.16 8.08 -27.44
N CYS A 582 -21.22 8.56 -26.79
CA CYS A 582 -21.64 8.09 -25.47
C CYS A 582 -21.91 6.58 -25.54
N SER A 583 -20.89 5.76 -25.30
CA SER A 583 -21.05 4.32 -25.24
C SER A 583 -21.94 4.04 -24.04
N ARG A 584 -23.06 3.37 -24.30
CA ARG A 584 -24.01 2.97 -23.27
C ARG A 584 -23.24 2.29 -22.15
N PRO A 585 -23.44 2.66 -20.87
CA PRO A 585 -22.70 2.06 -19.76
C PRO A 585 -22.84 0.54 -19.80
N LEU A 586 -21.78 -0.17 -19.41
CA LEU A 586 -21.75 -1.64 -19.31
C LEU A 586 -22.98 -2.20 -18.57
N ALA A 587 -23.49 -1.46 -17.57
CA ALA A 587 -24.71 -1.75 -16.84
C ALA A 587 -25.99 -1.83 -17.72
N ALA A 588 -26.08 -1.03 -18.79
CA ALA A 588 -27.19 -1.09 -19.74
C ALA A 588 -27.07 -2.30 -20.69
N GLY A 589 -25.84 -2.70 -21.03
CA GLY A 589 -25.55 -3.93 -21.79
C GLY A 589 -25.86 -5.18 -20.97
N LEU A 590 -25.40 -5.23 -19.72
CA LEU A 590 -25.69 -6.31 -18.77
C LEU A 590 -27.17 -6.41 -18.43
N ARG A 591 -27.87 -5.27 -18.21
CA ARG A 591 -29.33 -5.28 -18.03
C ARG A 591 -30.06 -5.81 -19.27
N LYS A 592 -29.65 -5.44 -20.48
CA LYS A 592 -30.25 -5.98 -21.72
C LYS A 592 -29.94 -7.46 -21.93
N GLY A 593 -28.73 -7.91 -21.61
CA GLY A 593 -28.33 -9.32 -21.67
C GLY A 593 -29.11 -10.17 -20.67
N ALA A 594 -29.22 -9.72 -19.42
CA ALA A 594 -30.01 -10.36 -18.38
C ALA A 594 -31.52 -10.37 -18.71
N ARG A 595 -32.07 -9.27 -19.24
CA ARG A 595 -33.48 -9.23 -19.69
C ARG A 595 -33.74 -10.17 -20.87
N ARG A 596 -32.83 -10.26 -21.84
CA ARG A 596 -32.93 -11.19 -22.96
C ARG A 596 -32.81 -12.64 -22.49
N PHE A 597 -31.90 -12.95 -21.58
CA PHE A 597 -31.77 -14.28 -20.98
C PHE A 597 -33.04 -14.67 -20.22
N TRP A 598 -33.59 -13.77 -19.41
CA TRP A 598 -34.85 -14.00 -18.69
C TRP A 598 -36.06 -14.16 -19.63
N GLN A 599 -36.19 -13.31 -20.65
CA GLN A 599 -37.27 -13.43 -21.63
C GLN A 599 -37.21 -14.73 -22.43
N LYS A 600 -36.00 -15.19 -22.80
CA LYS A 600 -35.81 -16.39 -23.63
C LYS A 600 -35.97 -17.70 -22.86
N ASN A 601 -35.70 -17.69 -21.55
CA ASN A 601 -35.69 -18.92 -20.74
C ASN A 601 -36.87 -19.06 -19.78
N PHE A 602 -37.51 -17.96 -19.38
CA PHE A 602 -38.56 -17.99 -18.33
C PHE A 602 -39.91 -17.42 -18.77
N LEU A 603 -39.98 -16.61 -19.84
CA LEU A 603 -41.24 -16.02 -20.31
C LEU A 603 -41.82 -16.66 -21.59
N SER A 604 -41.06 -17.49 -22.29
CA SER A 604 -41.56 -18.20 -23.50
C SER A 604 -42.21 -19.56 -23.20
N LYS A 605 -42.49 -19.88 -21.94
CA LYS A 605 -43.21 -21.10 -21.52
C LYS A 605 -44.59 -20.81 -20.90
N ALA A 606 -45.06 -19.56 -21.00
CA ALA A 606 -46.40 -19.17 -20.60
C ALA A 606 -47.12 -18.56 -21.81
N SER A 607 -47.47 -19.41 -22.77
CA SER A 607 -48.49 -19.15 -23.79
C SER A 607 -49.02 -20.49 -24.27
#